data_AF-A0AAN6X0F4-F1
#
_entry.id   AF-A0AAN6X0F4-F1
#
_cell.length_a   1.000
_cell.length_b   1.000
_cell.length_c   1.000
_cell.angle_alpha   90.00
_cell.angle_beta   90.00
_cell.angle_gamma   90.00
#
_symmetry.space_group_name_H-M   'P 1'
#
loop_
_entity.id
_entity.type
_entity.pdbx_description
1 polymer ?
#
loop_
_entity_poly.entity_id
_entity_poly.type
_entity_poly.pdbx_seq_one_letter_code
_entity_poly.pdbx_strand_id
1 'polypeptide(L)'
;MASITSRFNFIPSFPDYTGPYKVGTVDVEVPVSELPSSPKPEGREHIHTVSFRIFYPSVPESKEKRITWLPAPQRLHVAAYAQFLGIGSATASFLSFIPRHLHWTTIPVHKNATLQSPPPEQPRSRWPTVIFSHGLGGHRNAYSHLAGSLASYGVVVICPEHRDHSAALSLVRDPQNQNRVFTKNTRHSVPYHNIPHTQRPDIWEKRNKQLRIRLWEIDLLYEAILSLDRGDENLVKSNLNRSTPATALSRFTDRLDVLEPGTVIWAGHSFGASTMVQFLKSVYYSSHSSIAGMRSPLFTPRPNSAVKNQIIPASPTILLDMWCFPLLSAATDALFRLPLPCYAEGGRGGSGLLAVESEQFFKWGDHLRAKARILSADPFASEFVVENNQFNKPYFFRVEKAAHLSQSDFAILFPWLTKKAFGSDHPERVLRLNTRAVLQFLRVNGVRVSRTSKEDLVEGGSIEGEENDPDILGRVPADGTKKVEAWHWIDIVGMKGSKYPSELEILKKETDKENVKKAEEEEKRMGEEMDPSAGGLVEEAVVNEGTK
;
A
#
# COMPACT_ATOMS: atom_id res chain seq x y z
N MET A 1 -24.18 -19.91 10.36
CA MET A 1 -23.95 -21.38 10.26
C MET A 1 -22.67 -21.76 9.49
N ALA A 2 -22.04 -20.86 8.70
CA ALA A 2 -20.79 -21.14 7.98
C ALA A 2 -19.49 -21.08 8.84
N SER A 3 -19.58 -20.69 10.12
CA SER A 3 -18.41 -20.40 10.97
C SER A 3 -17.78 -21.65 11.63
N ILE A 4 -18.50 -22.77 11.73
CA ILE A 4 -17.99 -23.99 12.39
C ILE A 4 -17.33 -24.95 11.38
N THR A 5 -17.70 -24.89 10.10
CA THR A 5 -17.14 -25.76 9.05
C THR A 5 -15.80 -25.28 8.48
N SER A 6 -15.38 -24.04 8.74
CA SER A 6 -14.06 -23.53 8.31
C SER A 6 -12.90 -24.13 9.11
N ARG A 7 -13.14 -24.62 10.33
CA ARG A 7 -12.12 -25.24 11.19
C ARG A 7 -11.55 -26.56 10.65
N PHE A 8 -12.18 -27.16 9.63
CA PHE A 8 -11.73 -28.41 8.99
C PHE A 8 -11.26 -28.23 7.54
N ASN A 9 -11.22 -27.00 7.02
CA ASN A 9 -10.74 -26.74 5.66
C ASN A 9 -9.24 -26.43 5.68
N PHE A 10 -8.43 -27.36 5.17
CA PHE A 10 -6.97 -27.23 5.11
C PHE A 10 -6.47 -26.19 4.08
N ILE A 11 -7.35 -25.62 3.25
CA ILE A 11 -7.03 -24.55 2.30
C ILE A 11 -7.42 -23.21 2.92
N PRO A 12 -6.48 -22.29 3.16
CA PRO A 12 -6.80 -20.94 3.62
C PRO A 12 -7.74 -20.25 2.63
N SER A 13 -8.84 -19.71 3.15
CA SER A 13 -9.85 -18.97 2.39
C SER A 13 -10.05 -17.58 2.98
N PHE A 14 -10.23 -16.59 2.12
CA PHE A 14 -10.65 -15.27 2.56
C PHE A 14 -12.14 -15.28 2.93
N PRO A 15 -12.55 -14.51 3.96
CA PRO A 15 -13.96 -14.26 4.21
C PRO A 15 -14.57 -13.48 3.04
N ASP A 16 -15.87 -13.63 2.83
CA ASP A 16 -16.61 -12.80 1.87
C ASP A 16 -16.71 -11.35 2.38
N TYR A 17 -16.91 -10.42 1.46
CA TYR A 17 -17.03 -9.01 1.77
C TYR A 17 -18.43 -8.66 2.31
N THR A 18 -18.48 -7.69 3.21
CA THR A 18 -19.68 -7.28 3.96
C THR A 18 -20.42 -6.10 3.33
N GLY A 19 -19.84 -5.43 2.33
CA GLY A 19 -20.48 -4.34 1.61
C GLY A 19 -21.57 -4.81 0.64
N PRO A 20 -22.46 -3.89 0.20
CA PRO A 20 -23.64 -4.24 -0.59
C PRO A 20 -23.34 -4.70 -2.02
N TYR A 21 -22.17 -4.37 -2.57
CA TYR A 21 -21.82 -4.74 -3.94
C TYR A 21 -21.01 -6.03 -3.97
N LYS A 22 -21.28 -6.86 -4.98
CA LYS A 22 -20.29 -7.87 -5.39
C LYS A 22 -19.04 -7.16 -5.91
N VAL A 23 -17.93 -7.89 -5.97
CA VAL A 23 -16.65 -7.31 -6.38
C VAL A 23 -16.17 -7.96 -7.65
N GLY A 24 -15.91 -7.14 -8.67
CA GLY A 24 -15.26 -7.53 -9.90
C GLY A 24 -13.76 -7.23 -9.87
N THR A 25 -13.00 -7.86 -10.76
CA THR A 25 -11.60 -7.51 -10.97
C THR A 25 -11.12 -7.70 -12.40
N VAL A 26 -10.20 -6.84 -12.84
CA VAL A 26 -9.48 -6.93 -14.11
C VAL A 26 -7.98 -6.71 -13.90
N ASP A 27 -7.14 -7.32 -14.73
CA ASP A 27 -5.72 -7.00 -14.82
C ASP A 27 -5.44 -6.15 -16.06
N VAL A 28 -4.63 -5.11 -15.91
CA VAL A 28 -4.18 -4.23 -16.98
C VAL A 28 -2.66 -4.25 -17.03
N GLU A 29 -2.10 -4.44 -18.22
CA GLU A 29 -0.67 -4.26 -18.47
C GLU A 29 -0.49 -3.56 -19.82
N VAL A 30 -0.17 -2.27 -19.80
CA VAL A 30 -0.08 -1.42 -21.00
C VAL A 30 1.37 -1.02 -21.26
N PRO A 31 1.82 -0.97 -22.52
CA PRO A 31 3.15 -0.50 -22.86
C PRO A 31 3.35 0.96 -22.45
N VAL A 32 4.52 1.30 -21.92
CA VAL A 32 4.91 2.67 -21.58
C VAL A 32 4.90 3.57 -22.82
N SER A 33 5.16 3.01 -24.01
CA SER A 33 5.11 3.75 -25.28
C SER A 33 3.74 4.29 -25.65
N GLU A 34 2.66 3.73 -25.07
CA GLU A 34 1.28 4.17 -25.29
C GLU A 34 0.87 5.29 -24.32
N LEU A 35 1.76 5.69 -23.40
CA LEU A 35 1.46 6.61 -22.32
C LEU A 35 2.36 7.84 -22.37
N PRO A 36 1.81 9.02 -22.05
CA PRO A 36 2.62 10.19 -21.75
C PRO A 36 3.50 9.90 -20.50
N SER A 37 4.82 9.76 -20.69
CA SER A 37 5.74 9.33 -19.62
C SER A 37 6.62 10.46 -19.13
N SER A 38 6.69 10.67 -17.81
CA SER A 38 7.82 11.41 -17.21
C SER A 38 9.16 10.71 -17.49
N PRO A 39 10.32 11.40 -17.31
CA PRO A 39 11.62 10.83 -17.61
C PRO A 39 11.80 9.46 -16.96
N LYS A 40 12.07 8.45 -17.78
CA LYS A 40 12.28 7.09 -17.31
C LYS A 40 13.51 7.05 -16.39
N PRO A 41 13.46 6.36 -15.23
CA PRO A 41 14.62 6.19 -14.37
C PRO A 41 15.79 5.53 -15.10
N GLU A 42 17.01 6.00 -14.83
CA GLU A 42 18.25 5.50 -15.45
C GLU A 42 18.48 4.01 -15.21
N GLY A 43 18.90 3.28 -16.25
CA GLY A 43 19.22 1.85 -16.18
C GLY A 43 17.98 0.93 -16.08
N ARG A 44 16.79 1.46 -16.40
CA ARG A 44 15.49 0.77 -16.33
C ARG A 44 14.80 0.68 -17.68
N GLU A 45 15.59 0.60 -18.75
CA GLU A 45 15.14 0.50 -20.14
C GLU A 45 14.28 -0.76 -20.34
N HIS A 46 14.60 -1.84 -19.62
CA HIS A 46 13.88 -3.12 -19.62
C HIS A 46 12.44 -3.04 -19.08
N ILE A 47 12.06 -2.01 -18.33
CA ILE A 47 10.67 -1.86 -17.87
C ILE A 47 9.85 -1.27 -19.02
N HIS A 48 9.20 -2.13 -19.81
CA HIS A 48 8.45 -1.74 -21.01
C HIS A 48 6.97 -1.46 -20.78
N THR A 49 6.42 -1.84 -19.62
CA THR A 49 4.98 -1.77 -19.33
C THR A 49 4.72 -1.23 -17.93
N VAL A 50 3.54 -0.64 -17.72
CA VAL A 50 2.95 -0.45 -16.39
C VAL A 50 1.84 -1.49 -16.19
N SER A 51 1.77 -2.09 -15.00
CA SER A 51 0.86 -3.20 -14.68
C SER A 51 0.18 -2.94 -13.36
N PHE A 52 -1.13 -3.21 -13.33
CA PHE A 52 -1.95 -3.02 -12.16
C PHE A 52 -3.20 -3.89 -12.23
N ARG A 53 -3.82 -4.07 -11.06
CA ARG A 53 -5.13 -4.70 -10.93
C ARG A 53 -6.15 -3.68 -10.47
N ILE A 54 -7.36 -3.77 -11.00
CA ILE A 54 -8.50 -2.98 -10.54
C ILE A 54 -9.46 -3.91 -9.80
N PHE A 55 -9.89 -3.51 -8.60
CA PHE A 55 -11.00 -4.07 -7.84
C PHE A 55 -12.14 -3.07 -7.87
N TYR A 56 -13.37 -3.50 -8.17
CA TYR A 56 -14.47 -2.58 -8.42
C TYR A 56 -15.84 -3.15 -8.04
N PRO A 57 -16.83 -2.29 -7.75
CA PRO A 57 -18.22 -2.72 -7.53
C PRO A 57 -18.78 -3.41 -8.78
N SER A 58 -19.26 -4.64 -8.67
CA SER A 58 -19.86 -5.39 -9.77
C SER A 58 -21.35 -5.61 -9.57
N VAL A 59 -22.02 -5.95 -10.67
CA VAL A 59 -23.47 -6.20 -10.67
C VAL A 59 -23.85 -7.35 -9.71
N PRO A 60 -24.99 -7.26 -9.00
CA PRO A 60 -25.44 -8.28 -8.05
C PRO A 60 -25.59 -9.69 -8.64
N GLU A 61 -25.87 -9.81 -9.94
CA GLU A 61 -26.08 -11.08 -10.64
C GLU A 61 -24.76 -11.75 -11.03
N SER A 62 -23.62 -11.09 -10.81
CA SER A 62 -22.29 -11.59 -11.16
C SER A 62 -22.03 -12.99 -10.55
N LYS A 63 -21.64 -13.93 -11.41
CA LYS A 63 -21.39 -15.36 -11.13
C LYS A 63 -20.09 -15.85 -11.79
N GLU A 64 -19.29 -14.94 -12.32
CA GLU A 64 -18.02 -15.23 -12.97
C GLU A 64 -17.03 -15.86 -11.99
N LYS A 65 -16.05 -16.60 -12.51
CA LYS A 65 -15.12 -17.36 -11.69
C LYS A 65 -14.28 -16.44 -10.80
N ARG A 66 -14.03 -16.90 -9.57
CA ARG A 66 -13.03 -16.33 -8.68
C ARG A 66 -11.63 -16.49 -9.27
N ILE A 67 -10.75 -15.57 -8.92
CA ILE A 67 -9.33 -15.62 -9.28
C ILE A 67 -8.50 -16.21 -8.15
N THR A 68 -7.31 -16.69 -8.49
CA THR A 68 -6.35 -17.19 -7.50
C THR A 68 -5.58 -16.05 -6.86
N TRP A 69 -5.22 -16.21 -5.59
CA TRP A 69 -4.45 -15.20 -4.86
C TRP A 69 -3.05 -15.02 -5.46
N LEU A 70 -2.36 -16.11 -5.76
CA LEU A 70 -1.12 -16.05 -6.53
C LEU A 70 -1.41 -15.70 -7.99
N PRO A 71 -0.72 -14.69 -8.56
CA PRO A 71 -0.82 -14.41 -9.99
C PRO A 71 -0.29 -15.57 -10.84
N ALA A 72 -0.77 -15.67 -12.08
CA ALA A 72 -0.24 -16.62 -13.05
C ALA A 72 1.08 -16.09 -13.67
N PRO A 73 2.09 -16.95 -13.88
CA PRO A 73 2.16 -18.37 -13.56
C PRO A 73 2.52 -18.62 -12.07
N GLN A 74 1.63 -19.29 -11.34
CA GLN A 74 1.70 -19.42 -9.88
C GLN A 74 2.98 -20.09 -9.38
N ARG A 75 3.52 -21.08 -10.13
CA ARG A 75 4.75 -21.80 -9.74
C ARG A 75 5.93 -20.85 -9.52
N LEU A 76 6.04 -19.79 -10.33
CA LEU A 76 7.11 -18.80 -10.15
C LEU A 76 6.90 -17.97 -8.89
N HIS A 77 5.65 -17.60 -8.58
CA HIS A 77 5.34 -16.86 -7.37
C HIS A 77 5.54 -17.69 -6.10
N VAL A 78 5.24 -18.99 -6.11
CA VAL A 78 5.55 -19.90 -5.00
C VAL A 78 7.06 -19.93 -4.73
N ALA A 79 7.87 -20.10 -5.78
CA ALA A 79 9.33 -20.11 -5.65
C ALA A 79 9.87 -18.76 -5.14
N ALA A 80 9.35 -17.65 -5.67
CA ALA A 80 9.73 -16.31 -5.25
C ALA A 80 9.36 -16.02 -3.79
N TYR A 81 8.20 -16.49 -3.32
CA TYR A 81 7.83 -16.36 -1.92
C TYR A 81 8.67 -17.22 -0.99
N ALA A 82 9.05 -18.43 -1.40
CA ALA A 82 10.00 -19.23 -0.64
C ALA A 82 11.34 -18.48 -0.47
N GLN A 83 11.83 -17.85 -1.54
CA GLN A 83 13.04 -17.01 -1.49
C GLN A 83 12.86 -15.79 -0.59
N PHE A 84 11.75 -15.05 -0.72
CA PHE A 84 11.44 -13.88 0.10
C PHE A 84 11.30 -14.22 1.59
N LEU A 85 10.84 -15.42 1.93
CA LEU A 85 10.71 -15.88 3.31
C LEU A 85 12.02 -16.44 3.89
N GLY A 86 13.13 -16.36 3.15
CA GLY A 86 14.44 -16.83 3.61
C GLY A 86 14.58 -18.36 3.62
N ILE A 87 13.77 -19.06 2.85
CA ILE A 87 13.68 -20.52 2.91
C ILE A 87 14.63 -21.13 1.89
N GLY A 88 15.74 -21.68 2.37
CA GLY A 88 16.70 -22.43 1.55
C GLY A 88 16.08 -23.67 0.89
N SER A 89 16.79 -24.25 -0.08
CA SER A 89 16.35 -25.40 -0.89
C SER A 89 16.09 -26.71 -0.11
N ALA A 90 16.33 -26.75 1.21
CA ALA A 90 16.37 -27.97 2.01
C ALA A 90 15.23 -28.17 3.05
N THR A 91 14.26 -27.26 3.19
CA THR A 91 13.21 -27.41 4.24
C THR A 91 11.98 -28.20 3.76
N ALA A 92 11.94 -29.50 4.08
CA ALA A 92 10.89 -30.41 3.65
C ALA A 92 9.47 -30.07 4.17
N SER A 93 9.34 -29.47 5.36
CA SER A 93 8.03 -29.20 6.00
C SER A 93 7.32 -27.94 5.48
N PHE A 94 8.07 -26.94 4.97
CA PHE A 94 7.49 -25.74 4.37
C PHE A 94 7.11 -25.97 2.90
N LEU A 95 7.93 -26.77 2.21
CA LEU A 95 7.69 -27.25 0.85
C LEU A 95 6.44 -28.15 0.74
N SER A 96 5.96 -28.75 1.82
CA SER A 96 4.74 -29.57 1.82
C SER A 96 3.45 -28.77 2.08
N PHE A 97 3.51 -27.68 2.85
CA PHE A 97 2.33 -26.89 3.27
C PHE A 97 1.99 -25.72 2.31
N ILE A 98 2.99 -24.94 1.89
CA ILE A 98 2.76 -23.72 1.07
C ILE A 98 2.36 -24.05 -0.38
N PRO A 99 3.07 -24.92 -1.12
CA PRO A 99 2.73 -25.17 -2.53
C PRO A 99 1.35 -25.81 -2.69
N ARG A 100 0.98 -26.78 -1.83
CA ARG A 100 -0.26 -27.55 -2.05
C ARG A 100 -1.55 -26.76 -1.81
N HIS A 101 -1.55 -25.76 -0.94
CA HIS A 101 -2.77 -25.01 -0.58
C HIS A 101 -2.85 -23.63 -1.23
N LEU A 102 -1.71 -22.91 -1.34
CA LEU A 102 -1.67 -21.56 -1.89
C LEU A 102 -1.99 -21.50 -3.39
N HIS A 103 -1.72 -22.59 -4.12
CA HIS A 103 -2.13 -22.75 -5.53
C HIS A 103 -3.66 -22.69 -5.72
N TRP A 104 -4.43 -23.11 -4.72
CA TRP A 104 -5.90 -23.20 -4.77
C TRP A 104 -6.61 -22.09 -4.00
N THR A 105 -5.89 -21.30 -3.20
CA THR A 105 -6.43 -20.13 -2.52
C THR A 105 -6.97 -19.14 -3.55
N THR A 106 -8.25 -18.79 -3.42
CA THR A 106 -8.94 -17.82 -4.29
C THR A 106 -9.35 -16.59 -3.52
N ILE A 107 -9.35 -15.45 -4.20
CA ILE A 107 -9.85 -14.17 -3.70
C ILE A 107 -11.36 -14.11 -4.02
N PRO A 108 -12.23 -13.61 -3.11
CA PRO A 108 -13.69 -13.59 -3.29
C PRO A 108 -14.16 -12.50 -4.26
N VAL A 109 -13.51 -12.38 -5.41
CA VAL A 109 -13.79 -11.40 -6.48
C VAL A 109 -14.02 -12.10 -7.81
N HIS A 110 -14.88 -11.56 -8.65
CA HIS A 110 -15.28 -12.16 -9.93
C HIS A 110 -14.47 -11.59 -11.09
N LYS A 111 -13.77 -12.47 -11.83
CA LYS A 111 -12.91 -12.06 -12.94
C LYS A 111 -13.71 -11.45 -14.09
N ASN A 112 -13.30 -10.28 -14.55
CA ASN A 112 -13.89 -9.54 -15.69
C ASN A 112 -15.41 -9.29 -15.56
N ALA A 113 -15.91 -9.26 -14.33
CA ALA A 113 -17.33 -9.06 -14.05
C ALA A 113 -17.81 -7.71 -14.61
N THR A 114 -19.11 -7.62 -14.90
CA THR A 114 -19.72 -6.34 -15.30
C THR A 114 -19.62 -5.34 -14.15
N LEU A 115 -18.98 -4.19 -14.42
CA LEU A 115 -18.89 -3.05 -13.52
C LEU A 115 -20.30 -2.50 -13.26
N GLN A 116 -20.65 -2.32 -11.99
CA GLN A 116 -21.90 -1.69 -11.59
C GLN A 116 -21.86 -0.20 -11.95
N SER A 117 -22.94 0.34 -12.49
CA SER A 117 -23.06 1.80 -12.67
C SER A 117 -23.16 2.49 -11.31
N PRO A 118 -22.45 3.62 -11.09
CA PRO A 118 -22.61 4.45 -9.90
C PRO A 118 -24.09 4.83 -9.71
N PRO A 119 -24.62 4.76 -8.48
CA PRO A 119 -25.99 5.19 -8.24
C PRO A 119 -26.12 6.72 -8.44
N PRO A 120 -27.30 7.25 -8.79
CA PRO A 120 -27.50 8.66 -9.14
C PRO A 120 -27.04 9.64 -8.06
N GLU A 121 -27.04 9.22 -6.80
CA GLU A 121 -26.66 10.02 -5.65
C GLU A 121 -25.14 10.11 -5.43
N GLN A 122 -24.34 9.37 -6.21
CA GLN A 122 -22.89 9.55 -6.26
C GLN A 122 -22.54 10.86 -6.97
N PRO A 123 -21.63 11.68 -6.43
CA PRO A 123 -21.16 12.88 -7.10
C PRO A 123 -20.70 12.60 -8.54
N ARG A 124 -21.24 13.37 -9.50
CA ARG A 124 -20.98 13.22 -10.95
C ARG A 124 -21.27 11.82 -11.51
N SER A 125 -22.04 11.00 -10.79
CA SER A 125 -22.32 9.61 -11.13
C SER A 125 -21.05 8.80 -11.43
N ARG A 126 -20.00 8.99 -10.61
CA ARG A 126 -18.69 8.32 -10.73
C ARG A 126 -18.32 7.62 -9.42
N TRP A 127 -17.54 6.55 -9.53
CA TRP A 127 -17.03 5.82 -8.37
C TRP A 127 -15.78 6.50 -7.79
N PRO A 128 -15.73 6.74 -6.46
CA PRO A 128 -14.50 7.10 -5.78
C PRO A 128 -13.37 6.14 -6.14
N THR A 129 -12.17 6.66 -6.40
CA THR A 129 -11.04 5.85 -6.88
C THR A 129 -9.81 5.98 -5.98
N VAL A 130 -9.32 4.84 -5.49
CA VAL A 130 -8.13 4.70 -4.65
C VAL A 130 -6.99 4.11 -5.47
N ILE A 131 -5.80 4.71 -5.40
CA ILE A 131 -4.54 4.07 -5.85
C ILE A 131 -3.82 3.55 -4.61
N PHE A 132 -3.60 2.23 -4.53
CA PHE A 132 -3.03 1.55 -3.37
C PHE A 132 -1.67 0.91 -3.66
N SER A 133 -0.58 1.47 -3.15
CA SER A 133 0.77 0.91 -3.33
C SER A 133 1.15 -0.12 -2.26
N HIS A 134 1.73 -1.24 -2.70
CA HIS A 134 2.14 -2.35 -1.85
C HIS A 134 3.49 -2.12 -1.14
N GLY A 135 3.69 -2.80 0.00
CA GLY A 135 4.96 -2.86 0.72
C GLY A 135 6.03 -3.77 0.08
N LEU A 136 7.14 -3.97 0.79
CA LEU A 136 8.17 -4.96 0.42
C LEU A 136 7.60 -6.38 0.38
N GLY A 137 8.06 -7.21 -0.55
CA GLY A 137 7.56 -8.56 -0.78
C GLY A 137 6.14 -8.64 -1.33
N GLY A 138 5.41 -7.52 -1.38
CA GLY A 138 4.04 -7.44 -1.86
C GLY A 138 3.90 -7.61 -3.37
N HIS A 139 2.67 -7.58 -3.83
CA HIS A 139 2.28 -7.51 -5.24
C HIS A 139 0.85 -6.99 -5.36
N ARG A 140 0.36 -6.81 -6.60
CA ARG A 140 -0.99 -6.31 -6.91
C ARG A 140 -2.17 -7.12 -6.34
N ASN A 141 -1.93 -8.26 -5.68
CA ASN A 141 -2.97 -9.04 -4.97
C ASN A 141 -2.71 -9.20 -3.47
N ALA A 142 -1.61 -8.70 -2.92
CA ALA A 142 -1.24 -8.94 -1.51
C ALA A 142 -2.15 -8.19 -0.50
N TYR A 143 -3.03 -7.31 -1.00
CA TYR A 143 -3.98 -6.52 -0.22
C TYR A 143 -5.41 -6.70 -0.76
N SER A 144 -5.69 -7.86 -1.37
CA SER A 144 -6.96 -8.12 -2.04
C SER A 144 -8.16 -8.15 -1.10
N HIS A 145 -7.94 -8.48 0.18
CA HIS A 145 -8.99 -8.38 1.19
C HIS A 145 -9.39 -6.93 1.44
N LEU A 146 -8.43 -6.03 1.68
CA LEU A 146 -8.71 -4.60 1.88
C LEU A 146 -9.30 -3.98 0.61
N ALA A 147 -8.66 -4.20 -0.55
CA ALA A 147 -9.11 -3.65 -1.82
C ALA A 147 -10.52 -4.13 -2.21
N GLY A 148 -10.80 -5.42 -2.03
CA GLY A 148 -12.12 -5.97 -2.29
C GLY A 148 -13.17 -5.53 -1.26
N SER A 149 -12.80 -5.37 0.01
CA SER A 149 -13.71 -4.82 1.02
C SER A 149 -14.13 -3.41 0.65
N LEU A 150 -13.19 -2.51 0.32
CA LEU A 150 -13.52 -1.16 -0.14
C LEU A 150 -14.38 -1.18 -1.42
N ALA A 151 -14.09 -2.08 -2.36
CA ALA A 151 -14.89 -2.24 -3.57
C ALA A 151 -16.32 -2.70 -3.30
N SER A 152 -16.53 -3.57 -2.31
CA SER A 152 -17.87 -3.97 -1.89
C SER A 152 -18.68 -2.80 -1.31
N TYR A 153 -18.01 -1.74 -0.84
CA TYR A 153 -18.62 -0.51 -0.32
C TYR A 153 -18.70 0.64 -1.35
N GLY A 154 -18.48 0.36 -2.64
CA GLY A 154 -18.66 1.36 -3.70
C GLY A 154 -17.39 2.17 -4.02
N VAL A 155 -16.21 1.58 -3.88
CA VAL A 155 -14.93 2.24 -4.21
C VAL A 155 -14.18 1.46 -5.29
N VAL A 156 -13.60 2.12 -6.28
CA VAL A 156 -12.67 1.45 -7.20
C VAL A 156 -11.28 1.51 -6.62
N VAL A 157 -10.61 0.35 -6.46
CA VAL A 157 -9.25 0.28 -5.90
C VAL A 157 -8.28 -0.26 -6.94
N ILE A 158 -7.20 0.48 -7.17
CA ILE A 158 -6.20 0.22 -8.20
C ILE A 158 -4.87 -0.10 -7.53
N CYS A 159 -4.41 -1.33 -7.73
CA CYS A 159 -3.22 -1.87 -7.10
C CYS A 159 -2.10 -2.05 -8.14
N PRO A 160 -1.10 -1.14 -8.22
CA PRO A 160 0.08 -1.35 -9.04
C PRO A 160 0.85 -2.63 -8.71
N GLU A 161 1.53 -3.16 -9.71
CA GLU A 161 2.63 -4.12 -9.56
C GLU A 161 3.94 -3.38 -9.82
N HIS A 162 4.75 -3.12 -8.79
CA HIS A 162 5.99 -2.37 -8.96
C HIS A 162 7.13 -3.24 -9.54
N ARG A 163 7.93 -2.66 -10.46
CA ARG A 163 9.04 -3.34 -11.18
C ARG A 163 10.40 -2.88 -10.68
N ASP A 164 10.46 -2.58 -9.40
CA ASP A 164 11.60 -1.99 -8.69
C ASP A 164 12.39 -3.03 -7.87
N HIS A 165 12.14 -4.32 -8.10
CA HIS A 165 12.67 -5.44 -7.31
C HIS A 165 12.23 -5.44 -5.83
N SER A 166 11.18 -4.71 -5.47
CA SER A 166 10.60 -4.75 -4.12
C SER A 166 9.48 -5.78 -3.99
N ALA A 167 8.80 -6.14 -5.09
CA ALA A 167 7.82 -7.20 -5.12
C ALA A 167 8.51 -8.57 -4.98
N ALA A 168 7.84 -9.56 -4.40
CA ALA A 168 8.38 -10.94 -4.34
C ALA A 168 8.76 -11.44 -5.75
N LEU A 169 7.87 -11.18 -6.72
CA LEU A 169 8.13 -11.38 -8.14
C LEU A 169 7.20 -10.48 -8.95
N SER A 170 7.78 -9.77 -9.93
CA SER A 170 7.03 -9.16 -11.01
C SER A 170 7.46 -9.73 -12.36
N LEU A 171 6.55 -9.70 -13.34
CA LEU A 171 6.82 -10.09 -14.71
C LEU A 171 6.50 -8.92 -15.63
N VAL A 172 7.39 -8.65 -16.57
CA VAL A 172 7.23 -7.60 -17.57
C VAL A 172 7.08 -8.25 -18.93
N ARG A 173 5.94 -8.02 -19.60
CA ARG A 173 5.75 -8.43 -21.00
C ARG A 173 6.55 -7.52 -21.90
N ASP A 174 7.20 -8.12 -22.90
CA ASP A 174 7.86 -7.38 -23.97
C ASP A 174 6.83 -7.09 -25.08
N PRO A 175 6.44 -5.83 -25.32
CA PRO A 175 5.45 -5.48 -26.34
C PRO A 175 5.82 -5.97 -27.74
N GLN A 176 7.12 -5.99 -28.08
CA GLN A 176 7.60 -6.34 -29.43
C GLN A 176 7.56 -7.85 -29.71
N ASN A 177 7.59 -8.67 -28.66
CA ASN A 177 7.70 -10.12 -28.79
C ASN A 177 6.38 -10.88 -28.59
N GLN A 178 5.22 -10.19 -28.53
CA GLN A 178 3.92 -10.83 -28.26
C GLN A 178 3.35 -11.68 -29.42
N ASN A 179 3.87 -11.52 -30.65
CA ASN A 179 3.38 -12.24 -31.84
C ASN A 179 4.15 -13.54 -32.15
N ARG A 180 5.11 -13.94 -31.32
CA ARG A 180 5.93 -15.14 -31.58
C ARG A 180 5.18 -16.42 -31.19
N VAL A 181 5.11 -17.37 -32.12
CA VAL A 181 4.42 -18.69 -32.01
C VAL A 181 4.90 -19.53 -30.81
N PHE A 182 6.10 -19.27 -30.32
CA PHE A 182 6.64 -19.88 -29.11
C PHE A 182 6.60 -18.89 -27.94
N THR A 183 5.93 -19.28 -26.85
CA THR A 183 5.76 -18.51 -25.61
C THR A 183 7.07 -18.26 -24.83
N LYS A 184 8.19 -18.87 -25.25
CA LYS A 184 9.53 -18.56 -24.72
C LYS A 184 9.91 -17.12 -25.12
N ASN A 185 10.34 -16.31 -24.16
CA ASN A 185 10.80 -14.92 -24.33
C ASN A 185 9.70 -13.85 -24.56
N THR A 186 8.44 -14.11 -24.19
CA THR A 186 7.39 -13.07 -24.24
C THR A 186 7.36 -12.18 -22.98
N ARG A 187 8.09 -12.58 -21.92
CA ARG A 187 8.16 -11.89 -20.63
C ARG A 187 9.54 -12.10 -20.01
N HIS A 188 9.97 -11.16 -19.16
CA HIS A 188 11.11 -11.34 -18.28
C HIS A 188 10.72 -11.12 -16.82
N SER A 189 11.46 -11.77 -15.92
CA SER A 189 11.22 -11.70 -14.48
C SER A 189 11.99 -10.54 -13.86
N VAL A 190 11.34 -9.83 -12.94
CA VAL A 190 11.93 -8.86 -12.03
C VAL A 190 11.81 -9.46 -10.63
N PRO A 191 12.83 -10.20 -10.16
CA PRO A 191 12.79 -10.88 -8.87
C PRO A 191 12.99 -9.90 -7.72
N TYR A 192 12.59 -10.30 -6.51
CA TYR A 192 12.92 -9.59 -5.28
C TYR A 192 14.44 -9.46 -5.11
N HIS A 193 14.91 -8.26 -4.82
CA HIS A 193 16.29 -8.02 -4.39
C HIS A 193 16.28 -7.80 -2.89
N ASN A 194 16.86 -8.75 -2.15
CA ASN A 194 17.10 -8.56 -0.72
C ASN A 194 18.11 -7.41 -0.54
N ILE A 195 17.66 -6.35 0.11
CA ILE A 195 18.45 -5.18 0.47
C ILE A 195 18.43 -5.11 2.00
N PRO A 196 19.60 -5.16 2.67
CA PRO A 196 19.66 -5.11 4.13
C PRO A 196 18.94 -3.90 4.73
N HIS A 197 18.40 -4.09 5.94
CA HIS A 197 17.78 -3.04 6.76
C HIS A 197 18.82 -2.43 7.70
N THR A 198 19.72 -1.61 7.14
CA THR A 198 20.79 -0.96 7.90
C THR A 198 20.97 0.48 7.45
N GLN A 199 21.37 1.36 8.37
CA GLN A 199 21.55 2.78 8.11
C GLN A 199 22.87 3.11 7.41
N ARG A 200 23.05 2.59 6.20
CA ARG A 200 24.25 2.81 5.38
C ARG A 200 23.92 3.59 4.10
N PRO A 201 24.78 4.52 3.66
CA PRO A 201 24.55 5.32 2.44
C PRO A 201 24.23 4.50 1.18
N ASP A 202 24.91 3.36 0.98
CA ASP A 202 24.64 2.47 -0.15
C ASP A 202 23.27 1.78 -0.08
N ILE A 203 22.73 1.57 1.13
CA ILE A 203 21.39 1.02 1.35
C ILE A 203 20.33 2.07 1.05
N TRP A 204 20.51 3.31 1.52
CA TRP A 204 19.64 4.42 1.12
C TRP A 204 19.63 4.60 -0.39
N GLU A 205 20.79 4.56 -1.06
CA GLU A 205 20.81 4.71 -2.51
C GLU A 205 20.11 3.55 -3.24
N LYS A 206 20.21 2.31 -2.74
CA LYS A 206 19.42 1.19 -3.26
C LYS A 206 17.92 1.44 -3.10
N ARG A 207 17.45 1.95 -1.95
CA ARG A 207 16.03 2.28 -1.73
C ARG A 207 15.57 3.51 -2.53
N ASN A 208 16.44 4.50 -2.74
CA ASN A 208 16.19 5.64 -3.63
C ASN A 208 15.95 5.14 -5.06
N LYS A 209 16.76 4.21 -5.57
CA LYS A 209 16.53 3.58 -6.89
C LYS A 209 15.18 2.88 -6.99
N GLN A 210 14.72 2.25 -5.90
CA GLN A 210 13.38 1.65 -5.87
C GLN A 210 12.29 2.71 -5.94
N LEU A 211 12.39 3.77 -5.11
CA LEU A 211 11.46 4.89 -5.14
C LEU A 211 11.40 5.56 -6.52
N ARG A 212 12.53 5.85 -7.18
CA ARG A 212 12.53 6.43 -8.54
C ARG A 212 11.61 5.67 -9.51
N ILE A 213 11.65 4.34 -9.45
CA ILE A 213 10.80 3.47 -10.28
C ILE A 213 9.35 3.54 -9.82
N ARG A 214 9.08 3.39 -8.53
CA ARG A 214 7.71 3.39 -7.99
C ARG A 214 6.97 4.69 -8.29
N LEU A 215 7.63 5.83 -8.12
CA LEU A 215 7.06 7.15 -8.39
C LEU A 215 6.75 7.35 -9.88
N TRP A 216 7.67 6.92 -10.75
CA TRP A 216 7.47 6.93 -12.20
C TRP A 216 6.34 6.01 -12.64
N GLU A 217 6.23 4.81 -12.05
CA GLU A 217 5.13 3.88 -12.35
C GLU A 217 3.77 4.40 -11.89
N ILE A 218 3.69 5.15 -10.78
CA ILE A 218 2.44 5.77 -10.33
C ILE A 218 1.99 6.89 -11.29
N ASP A 219 2.93 7.71 -11.79
CA ASP A 219 2.65 8.72 -12.83
C ASP A 219 2.07 8.07 -14.09
N LEU A 220 2.72 7.02 -14.60
CA LEU A 220 2.23 6.25 -15.74
C LEU A 220 0.88 5.57 -15.49
N LEU A 221 0.71 5.00 -14.29
CA LEU A 221 -0.53 4.35 -13.89
C LEU A 221 -1.69 5.35 -13.89
N TYR A 222 -1.48 6.57 -13.41
CA TYR A 222 -2.52 7.59 -13.44
C TYR A 222 -2.91 8.00 -14.88
N GLU A 223 -1.92 8.17 -15.78
CA GLU A 223 -2.20 8.42 -17.20
C GLU A 223 -2.99 7.27 -17.84
N ALA A 224 -2.67 6.01 -17.51
CA ALA A 224 -3.42 4.84 -18.00
C ALA A 224 -4.88 4.83 -17.48
N ILE A 225 -5.10 5.22 -16.22
CA ILE A 225 -6.44 5.30 -15.63
C ILE A 225 -7.27 6.39 -16.31
N LEU A 226 -6.66 7.55 -16.58
CA LEU A 226 -7.33 8.63 -17.30
C LEU A 226 -7.72 8.21 -18.71
N SER A 227 -6.83 7.52 -19.43
CA SER A 227 -7.15 6.99 -20.75
C SER A 227 -8.25 5.92 -20.70
N LEU A 228 -8.28 5.05 -19.67
CA LEU A 228 -9.40 4.11 -19.46
C LEU A 228 -10.72 4.83 -19.22
N ASP A 229 -10.74 5.82 -18.32
CA ASP A 229 -11.95 6.58 -17.98
C ASP A 229 -12.46 7.42 -19.16
N ARG A 230 -11.56 7.96 -19.98
CA ARG A 230 -11.91 8.68 -21.22
C ARG A 230 -12.35 7.77 -22.37
N GLY A 231 -12.27 6.45 -22.19
CA GLY A 231 -12.64 5.48 -23.23
C GLY A 231 -11.67 5.44 -24.41
N ASP A 232 -10.38 5.68 -24.18
CA ASP A 232 -9.34 5.59 -25.21
C ASP A 232 -9.21 4.16 -25.75
N GLU A 233 -9.70 3.95 -26.97
CA GLU A 233 -9.67 2.65 -27.62
C GLU A 233 -8.25 2.13 -27.87
N ASN A 234 -7.27 3.01 -28.08
CA ASN A 234 -5.89 2.59 -28.33
C ASN A 234 -5.28 1.98 -27.06
N LEU A 235 -5.50 2.64 -25.92
CA LEU A 235 -5.10 2.09 -24.62
C LEU A 235 -5.79 0.74 -24.33
N VAL A 236 -7.10 0.66 -24.56
CA VAL A 236 -7.85 -0.59 -24.35
C VAL A 236 -7.31 -1.73 -25.22
N LYS A 237 -6.98 -1.45 -26.49
CA LYS A 237 -6.42 -2.44 -27.44
C LYS A 237 -4.96 -2.81 -27.12
N SER A 238 -4.19 -1.90 -26.51
CA SER A 238 -2.78 -2.10 -26.18
C SER A 238 -2.55 -2.98 -24.94
N ASN A 239 -3.60 -3.28 -24.16
CA ASN A 239 -3.49 -4.16 -23.01
C ASN A 239 -2.91 -5.54 -23.39
N LEU A 240 -1.72 -5.83 -22.85
CA LEU A 240 -0.99 -7.07 -23.09
C LEU A 240 -1.50 -8.23 -22.22
N ASN A 241 -2.32 -7.96 -21.20
CA ASN A 241 -2.99 -9.03 -20.46
C ASN A 241 -4.21 -9.55 -21.21
N ARG A 242 -3.99 -10.53 -22.10
CA ARG A 242 -5.04 -11.17 -22.91
C ARG A 242 -6.12 -11.90 -22.13
N SER A 243 -5.97 -12.06 -20.82
CA SER A 243 -7.01 -12.66 -19.98
C SER A 243 -8.09 -11.66 -19.54
N THR A 244 -7.88 -10.38 -19.82
CA THR A 244 -8.85 -9.29 -19.68
C THR A 244 -9.31 -8.87 -21.07
N PRO A 245 -10.58 -9.12 -21.46
CA PRO A 245 -11.08 -8.72 -22.77
C PRO A 245 -11.24 -7.19 -22.85
N ALA A 246 -11.12 -6.63 -24.06
CA ALA A 246 -11.31 -5.21 -24.31
C ALA A 246 -12.68 -4.71 -23.80
N THR A 247 -13.73 -5.52 -23.96
CA THR A 247 -15.08 -5.22 -23.46
C THR A 247 -15.16 -5.07 -21.94
N ALA A 248 -14.26 -5.71 -21.18
CA ALA A 248 -14.20 -5.50 -19.73
C ALA A 248 -13.53 -4.16 -19.38
N LEU A 249 -12.56 -3.71 -20.18
CA LEU A 249 -11.89 -2.41 -19.99
C LEU A 249 -12.74 -1.23 -20.45
N SER A 250 -13.44 -1.35 -21.59
CA SER A 250 -14.35 -0.31 -22.08
C SER A 250 -15.52 0.00 -21.13
N ARG A 251 -15.77 -0.84 -20.13
CA ARG A 251 -16.79 -0.57 -19.11
C ARG A 251 -16.39 0.54 -18.14
N PHE A 252 -15.10 0.89 -18.07
CA PHE A 252 -14.61 1.97 -17.19
C PHE A 252 -14.83 3.37 -17.76
N THR A 253 -15.26 3.50 -19.02
CA THR A 253 -15.56 4.80 -19.64
C THR A 253 -16.59 5.57 -18.83
N ASP A 254 -16.23 6.79 -18.42
CA ASP A 254 -17.03 7.70 -17.61
C ASP A 254 -17.50 7.10 -16.27
N ARG A 255 -16.67 6.26 -15.64
CA ARG A 255 -17.04 5.59 -14.38
C ARG A 255 -16.18 5.98 -13.20
N LEU A 256 -14.99 6.49 -13.42
CA LEU A 256 -14.00 6.72 -12.37
C LEU A 256 -13.99 8.19 -11.97
N ASP A 257 -13.96 8.44 -10.67
CA ASP A 257 -13.76 9.78 -10.13
C ASP A 257 -12.28 10.13 -10.10
N VAL A 258 -11.75 10.49 -11.27
CA VAL A 258 -10.30 10.72 -11.48
C VAL A 258 -9.98 11.99 -12.24
N LEU A 259 -10.98 12.66 -12.80
CA LEU A 259 -10.81 13.84 -13.65
C LEU A 259 -10.78 15.15 -12.87
N GLU A 260 -11.49 15.20 -11.75
CA GLU A 260 -11.57 16.40 -10.91
C GLU A 260 -10.36 16.48 -9.96
N PRO A 261 -9.71 17.65 -9.85
CA PRO A 261 -8.60 17.86 -8.94
C PRO A 261 -8.91 17.38 -7.51
N GLY A 262 -8.00 16.60 -6.93
CA GLY A 262 -8.08 16.18 -5.53
C GLY A 262 -9.02 15.01 -5.23
N THR A 263 -9.72 14.45 -6.22
CA THR A 263 -10.68 13.35 -5.95
C THR A 263 -10.06 11.97 -5.84
N VAL A 264 -8.84 11.79 -6.36
CA VAL A 264 -8.10 10.53 -6.22
C VAL A 264 -7.60 10.39 -4.79
N ILE A 265 -7.87 9.23 -4.20
CA ILE A 265 -7.40 8.87 -2.88
C ILE A 265 -6.08 8.11 -3.00
N TRP A 266 -5.06 8.57 -2.27
CA TRP A 266 -3.71 8.01 -2.32
C TRP A 266 -3.47 7.15 -1.10
N ALA A 267 -3.22 5.86 -1.31
CA ALA A 267 -3.09 4.90 -0.24
C ALA A 267 -1.87 4.00 -0.40
N GLY A 268 -1.32 3.53 0.71
CA GLY A 268 -0.29 2.51 0.66
C GLY A 268 0.02 1.91 2.01
N HIS A 269 0.73 0.78 1.97
CA HIS A 269 1.20 0.08 3.16
C HIS A 269 2.73 -0.02 3.19
N SER A 270 3.36 0.16 4.35
CA SER A 270 4.80 -0.02 4.54
C SER A 270 5.57 0.84 3.54
N PHE A 271 6.44 0.23 2.71
CA PHE A 271 7.14 0.94 1.64
C PHE A 271 6.20 1.64 0.64
N GLY A 272 5.00 1.11 0.43
CA GLY A 272 3.96 1.73 -0.38
C GLY A 272 3.39 3.01 0.24
N ALA A 273 3.31 3.09 1.58
CA ALA A 273 2.94 4.33 2.27
C ALA A 273 4.03 5.39 2.11
N SER A 274 5.31 5.00 2.25
CA SER A 274 6.45 5.88 1.97
C SER A 274 6.44 6.37 0.53
N THR A 275 6.09 5.47 -0.40
CA THR A 275 5.95 5.80 -1.82
C THR A 275 4.91 6.90 -2.03
N MET A 276 3.74 6.80 -1.39
CA MET A 276 2.70 7.82 -1.51
C MET A 276 3.13 9.16 -0.92
N VAL A 277 3.74 9.18 0.26
CA VAL A 277 4.28 10.42 0.86
C VAL A 277 5.28 11.07 -0.08
N GLN A 278 6.23 10.29 -0.59
CA GLN A 278 7.25 10.80 -1.51
C GLN A 278 6.62 11.30 -2.82
N PHE A 279 5.67 10.57 -3.38
CA PHE A 279 5.00 10.93 -4.64
C PHE A 279 4.23 12.24 -4.54
N LEU A 280 3.37 12.35 -3.53
CA LEU A 280 2.55 13.54 -3.30
C LEU A 280 3.42 14.79 -3.14
N LYS A 281 4.49 14.68 -2.35
CA LYS A 281 5.43 15.79 -2.14
C LYS A 281 6.23 16.13 -3.41
N SER A 282 6.76 15.12 -4.12
CA SER A 282 7.51 15.34 -5.36
C SER A 282 6.67 16.03 -6.44
N VAL A 283 5.38 15.70 -6.54
CA VAL A 283 4.48 16.33 -7.52
C VAL A 283 4.08 17.73 -7.10
N TYR A 284 3.53 17.88 -5.89
CA TYR A 284 2.99 19.14 -5.39
C TYR A 284 4.07 20.23 -5.29
N TYR A 285 5.24 19.90 -4.75
CA TYR A 285 6.35 20.85 -4.58
C TYR A 285 7.31 20.89 -5.77
N SER A 286 6.95 20.31 -6.92
CA SER A 286 7.81 20.26 -8.11
C SER A 286 8.35 21.64 -8.55
N SER A 287 7.58 22.71 -8.32
CA SER A 287 7.96 24.10 -8.61
C SER A 287 8.45 24.90 -7.39
N HIS A 288 8.50 24.28 -6.20
CA HIS A 288 8.99 24.94 -4.99
C HIS A 288 10.49 25.22 -5.11
N SER A 289 10.95 26.38 -4.64
CA SER A 289 12.35 26.83 -4.83
C SER A 289 13.40 25.87 -4.28
N SER A 290 13.11 25.22 -3.14
CA SER A 290 13.99 24.20 -2.54
C SER A 290 14.07 22.90 -3.34
N ILE A 291 13.13 22.66 -4.25
CA ILE A 291 13.02 21.43 -5.04
C ILE A 291 13.46 21.65 -6.49
N ALA A 292 13.05 22.77 -7.10
CA ALA A 292 13.38 23.11 -8.48
C ALA A 292 14.89 23.17 -8.75
N GLY A 293 15.70 23.51 -7.74
CA GLY A 293 17.16 23.54 -7.81
C GLY A 293 17.87 22.23 -7.47
N MET A 294 17.15 21.15 -7.15
CA MET A 294 17.78 19.87 -6.79
C MET A 294 18.47 19.24 -8.01
N ARG A 295 19.71 18.79 -7.83
CA ARG A 295 20.50 18.15 -8.90
C ARG A 295 19.97 16.77 -9.31
N SER A 296 19.46 16.00 -8.34
CA SER A 296 18.98 14.62 -8.57
C SER A 296 17.75 14.33 -7.71
N PRO A 297 16.60 14.99 -7.99
CA PRO A 297 15.35 14.63 -7.33
C PRO A 297 14.98 13.17 -7.66
N LEU A 298 14.31 12.49 -6.73
CA LEU A 298 13.85 11.11 -6.98
C LEU A 298 12.78 11.05 -8.08
N PHE A 299 12.01 12.12 -8.27
CA PHE A 299 10.99 12.19 -9.31
C PHE A 299 10.69 13.65 -9.65
N THR A 300 10.61 13.94 -10.95
CA THR A 300 10.17 15.23 -11.46
C THR A 300 9.03 14.97 -12.44
N PRO A 301 7.79 15.41 -12.14
CA PRO A 301 6.69 15.28 -13.08
C PRO A 301 6.96 16.12 -14.34
N ARG A 302 6.44 15.69 -15.49
CA ARG A 302 6.41 16.54 -16.68
C ARG A 302 5.64 17.84 -16.40
N PRO A 303 5.99 18.97 -17.05
CA PRO A 303 5.30 20.25 -16.82
C PRO A 303 3.77 20.17 -16.88
N ASN A 304 3.24 19.38 -17.83
CA ASN A 304 1.81 19.18 -18.08
C ASN A 304 1.33 17.77 -17.71
N SER A 305 2.01 17.06 -16.78
CA SER A 305 1.52 15.74 -16.36
C SER A 305 0.18 15.89 -15.65
N ALA A 306 -0.72 14.92 -15.88
CA ALA A 306 -2.06 15.02 -15.30
C ALA A 306 -2.05 14.97 -13.76
N VAL A 307 -1.07 14.27 -13.17
CA VAL A 307 -0.92 14.20 -11.70
C VAL A 307 -0.68 15.56 -11.05
N LYS A 308 -0.10 16.53 -11.75
CA LYS A 308 0.09 17.89 -11.21
C LYS A 308 -1.24 18.62 -10.98
N ASN A 309 -2.25 18.33 -11.80
CA ASN A 309 -3.59 18.88 -11.62
C ASN A 309 -4.35 18.09 -10.54
N GLN A 310 -4.06 16.80 -10.40
CA GLN A 310 -4.79 15.93 -9.49
C GLN A 310 -4.36 16.05 -8.03
N ILE A 311 -3.07 16.28 -7.79
CA ILE A 311 -2.51 16.37 -6.44
C ILE A 311 -2.62 17.82 -5.96
N ILE A 312 -3.60 18.05 -5.09
CA ILE A 312 -3.89 19.36 -4.49
C ILE A 312 -3.99 19.22 -2.96
N PRO A 313 -4.06 20.33 -2.19
CA PRO A 313 -4.14 20.26 -0.73
C PRO A 313 -5.35 19.47 -0.19
N ALA A 314 -6.42 19.32 -0.96
CA ALA A 314 -7.59 18.53 -0.55
C ALA A 314 -7.44 17.01 -0.79
N SER A 315 -6.37 16.54 -1.45
CA SER A 315 -6.18 15.13 -1.80
C SER A 315 -6.13 14.22 -0.56
N PRO A 316 -7.08 13.28 -0.39
CA PRO A 316 -7.09 12.39 0.77
C PRO A 316 -5.94 11.39 0.72
N THR A 317 -5.29 11.16 1.88
CA THR A 317 -4.14 10.26 1.98
C THR A 317 -4.29 9.25 3.12
N ILE A 318 -4.02 7.97 2.82
CA ILE A 318 -4.11 6.83 3.75
C ILE A 318 -2.77 6.10 3.84
N LEU A 319 -2.20 5.98 5.04
CA LEU A 319 -0.86 5.45 5.28
C LEU A 319 -0.91 4.33 6.33
N LEU A 320 -0.73 3.08 5.89
CA LEU A 320 -0.77 1.92 6.78
C LEU A 320 0.66 1.47 7.12
N ASP A 321 1.00 1.39 8.40
CA ASP A 321 2.32 1.00 8.93
C ASP A 321 3.49 1.61 8.16
N MET A 322 3.54 2.94 8.05
CA MET A 322 4.49 3.59 7.14
C MET A 322 5.95 3.32 7.52
N TRP A 323 6.74 2.77 6.59
CA TRP A 323 8.18 2.58 6.79
C TRP A 323 8.94 3.87 6.40
N CYS A 324 9.55 4.54 7.37
CA CYS A 324 10.09 5.89 7.21
C CYS A 324 11.51 5.92 6.64
N PHE A 325 12.29 4.84 6.79
CA PHE A 325 13.70 4.81 6.38
C PHE A 325 13.95 5.33 4.95
N PRO A 326 13.15 4.96 3.92
CA PRO A 326 13.36 5.46 2.55
C PRO A 326 13.13 6.97 2.37
N LEU A 327 12.44 7.63 3.32
CA LEU A 327 12.15 9.07 3.32
C LEU A 327 13.19 9.90 4.08
N LEU A 328 14.20 9.24 4.66
CA LEU A 328 15.23 9.86 5.49
C LEU A 328 16.61 9.84 4.80
N SER A 329 16.64 9.72 3.48
CA SER A 329 17.86 9.76 2.68
C SER A 329 18.28 11.20 2.37
N ALA A 330 19.55 11.40 2.04
CA ALA A 330 20.07 12.68 1.59
C ALA A 330 19.39 13.19 0.32
N ALA A 331 18.95 12.27 -0.55
CA ALA A 331 18.22 12.60 -1.77
C ALA A 331 16.77 13.07 -1.51
N THR A 332 16.23 12.81 -0.31
CA THR A 332 14.85 13.14 0.06
C THR A 332 14.75 14.27 1.10
N ASP A 333 15.85 14.68 1.72
CA ASP A 333 15.90 15.67 2.81
C ASP A 333 15.11 16.96 2.51
N ALA A 334 15.29 17.54 1.31
CA ALA A 334 14.60 18.77 0.93
C ALA A 334 13.06 18.61 0.93
N LEU A 335 12.55 17.46 0.49
CA LEU A 335 11.11 17.13 0.51
C LEU A 335 10.65 16.67 1.90
N PHE A 336 11.51 15.98 2.65
CA PHE A 336 11.23 15.59 4.02
C PHE A 336 10.90 16.81 4.90
N ARG A 337 11.62 17.92 4.70
CA ARG A 337 11.43 19.19 5.41
C ARG A 337 10.13 19.92 5.10
N LEU A 338 9.48 19.63 3.97
CA LEU A 338 8.20 20.24 3.60
C LEU A 338 7.05 19.40 4.18
N PRO A 339 5.93 20.00 4.65
CA PRO A 339 4.80 19.21 5.13
C PRO A 339 4.09 18.49 3.98
N LEU A 340 3.25 17.50 4.30
CA LEU A 340 2.35 16.92 3.30
C LEU A 340 1.41 18.00 2.71
N PRO A 341 1.00 17.90 1.43
CA PRO A 341 0.20 18.94 0.76
C PRO A 341 -1.09 19.32 1.50
N CYS A 342 -1.65 18.43 2.32
CA CYS A 342 -2.85 18.68 3.11
C CYS A 342 -2.74 19.84 4.10
N TYR A 343 -1.52 20.25 4.46
CA TYR A 343 -1.25 21.40 5.33
C TYR A 343 -1.03 22.72 4.58
N ALA A 344 -1.07 22.71 3.25
CA ALA A 344 -1.02 23.93 2.46
C ALA A 344 -2.41 24.63 2.43
N GLU A 345 -2.44 25.85 1.91
CA GLU A 345 -3.68 26.66 1.80
C GLU A 345 -4.78 25.91 1.02
N GLY A 346 -6.01 25.96 1.54
CA GLY A 346 -7.15 25.20 0.99
C GLY A 346 -7.15 23.70 1.33
N GLY A 347 -6.12 23.22 2.05
CA GLY A 347 -6.04 21.86 2.55
C GLY A 347 -6.85 21.62 3.81
N ARG A 348 -7.04 20.35 4.15
CA ARG A 348 -7.82 19.91 5.34
C ARG A 348 -6.96 19.73 6.60
N GLY A 349 -5.69 20.11 6.55
CA GLY A 349 -4.72 19.80 7.60
C GLY A 349 -4.67 18.29 7.87
N GLY A 350 -4.52 17.91 9.14
CA GLY A 350 -4.51 16.50 9.53
C GLY A 350 -5.81 15.76 9.25
N SER A 351 -6.96 16.44 9.11
CA SER A 351 -8.21 15.75 8.73
C SER A 351 -8.17 15.13 7.33
N GLY A 352 -7.23 15.54 6.48
CA GLY A 352 -6.96 14.91 5.18
C GLY A 352 -6.01 13.71 5.23
N LEU A 353 -5.57 13.29 6.43
CA LEU A 353 -4.62 12.19 6.65
C LEU A 353 -5.19 11.12 7.59
N LEU A 354 -5.22 9.88 7.11
CA LEU A 354 -5.41 8.69 7.94
C LEU A 354 -4.11 7.90 7.98
N ALA A 355 -3.61 7.63 9.18
CA ALA A 355 -2.49 6.74 9.42
C ALA A 355 -2.86 5.68 10.46
N VAL A 356 -2.48 4.43 10.20
CA VAL A 356 -2.81 3.30 11.08
C VAL A 356 -1.57 2.44 11.28
N GLU A 357 -1.24 2.18 12.53
CA GLU A 357 -0.09 1.37 12.97
C GLU A 357 -0.54 0.02 13.51
N SER A 358 0.29 -0.99 13.30
CA SER A 358 0.26 -2.21 14.07
C SER A 358 1.00 -2.01 15.40
N GLU A 359 0.65 -2.77 16.43
CA GLU A 359 1.40 -2.81 17.70
C GLU A 359 2.90 -3.07 17.46
N GLN A 360 3.19 -3.96 16.52
CA GLN A 360 4.56 -4.34 16.17
C GLN A 360 5.36 -3.17 15.59
N PHE A 361 4.74 -2.32 14.78
CA PHE A 361 5.39 -1.12 14.25
C PHE A 361 5.39 0.08 15.21
N PHE A 362 4.40 0.12 16.10
CA PHE A 362 4.24 1.19 17.09
C PHE A 362 5.36 1.19 18.14
N LYS A 363 5.88 0.01 18.53
CA LYS A 363 6.90 -0.12 19.59
C LYS A 363 8.26 0.50 19.25
N TRP A 364 8.54 0.75 17.97
CA TRP A 364 9.81 1.31 17.49
C TRP A 364 9.82 2.81 17.67
N GLY A 365 10.32 3.27 18.82
CA GLY A 365 10.12 4.63 19.29
C GLY A 365 10.76 5.71 18.41
N ASP A 366 11.98 5.50 17.90
CA ASP A 366 12.64 6.50 17.06
C ASP A 366 11.94 6.59 15.70
N HIS A 367 11.57 5.44 15.13
CA HIS A 367 10.81 5.37 13.90
C HIS A 367 9.38 5.92 14.04
N LEU A 368 8.71 5.69 15.17
CA LEU A 368 7.40 6.30 15.48
C LEU A 368 7.49 7.83 15.51
N ARG A 369 8.57 8.38 16.07
CA ARG A 369 8.84 9.83 16.02
C ARG A 369 9.13 10.32 14.60
N ALA A 370 9.82 9.54 13.76
CA ALA A 370 9.98 9.87 12.35
C ALA A 370 8.62 9.95 11.62
N LYS A 371 7.71 9.01 11.89
CA LYS A 371 6.32 9.05 11.39
C LYS A 371 5.60 10.30 11.85
N ALA A 372 5.67 10.62 13.15
CA ALA A 372 5.05 11.80 13.73
C ALA A 372 5.51 13.08 13.01
N ARG A 373 6.80 13.22 12.68
CA ARG A 373 7.33 14.35 11.90
C ARG A 373 6.73 14.41 10.50
N ILE A 374 6.69 13.28 9.79
CA ILE A 374 6.13 13.22 8.43
C ILE A 374 4.65 13.60 8.41
N LEU A 375 3.89 13.21 9.44
CA LEU A 375 2.47 13.51 9.59
C LEU A 375 2.18 14.93 10.11
N SER A 376 3.20 15.71 10.48
CA SER A 376 3.04 17.04 11.08
C SER A 376 3.03 18.17 10.05
N ALA A 377 2.38 19.29 10.41
CA ALA A 377 2.43 20.54 9.64
C ALA A 377 3.82 21.18 9.60
N ASP A 378 4.68 20.83 10.58
CA ASP A 378 6.10 21.18 10.59
C ASP A 378 6.93 19.91 10.88
N PRO A 379 7.45 19.24 9.83
CA PRO A 379 8.28 18.04 9.99
C PRO A 379 9.64 18.28 10.66
N PHE A 380 10.08 19.52 10.87
CA PHE A 380 11.39 19.84 11.45
C PHE A 380 11.32 20.47 12.85
N ALA A 381 10.12 20.75 13.36
CA ALA A 381 9.92 21.24 14.72
C ALA A 381 10.69 20.39 15.76
N SER A 382 11.26 21.07 16.77
CA SER A 382 11.95 20.43 17.89
C SER A 382 11.01 19.70 18.84
N GLU A 383 9.75 20.15 18.90
CA GLU A 383 8.65 19.49 19.59
C GLU A 383 7.59 19.07 18.58
N PHE A 384 7.16 17.82 18.66
CA PHE A 384 6.23 17.21 17.70
C PHE A 384 4.86 17.85 17.94
N VAL A 385 4.40 18.64 16.98
CA VAL A 385 3.14 19.39 16.99
C VAL A 385 2.94 20.17 18.30
N VAL A 386 3.46 21.40 18.35
CA VAL A 386 2.77 22.42 19.15
C VAL A 386 1.37 22.55 18.55
N GLU A 387 0.32 22.47 19.36
CA GLU A 387 -1.03 22.88 18.94
C GLU A 387 -0.94 24.32 18.44
N ASN A 388 -0.70 24.50 17.15
CA ASN A 388 -1.03 25.73 16.50
C ASN A 388 -2.48 25.53 16.07
N ASN A 389 -3.41 26.33 16.61
CA ASN A 389 -4.86 26.25 16.40
C ASN A 389 -5.31 26.36 14.93
N GLN A 390 -4.37 26.29 13.98
CA GLN A 390 -4.57 26.42 12.54
C GLN A 390 -5.03 25.11 11.89
N PHE A 391 -4.61 23.93 12.36
CA PHE A 391 -4.92 22.65 11.71
C PHE A 391 -5.34 21.57 12.69
N ASN A 392 -6.32 20.76 12.27
CA ASN A 392 -6.70 19.54 13.00
C ASN A 392 -5.55 18.54 13.02
N LYS A 393 -5.44 17.76 14.11
CA LYS A 393 -4.50 16.64 14.22
C LYS A 393 -4.83 15.54 13.20
N PRO A 394 -3.82 14.83 12.66
CA PRO A 394 -4.05 13.69 11.77
C PRO A 394 -4.78 12.56 12.47
N TYR A 395 -5.60 11.81 11.74
CA TYR A 395 -6.20 10.57 12.24
C TYR A 395 -5.12 9.51 12.36
N PHE A 396 -4.51 9.37 13.54
CA PHE A 396 -3.41 8.43 13.77
C PHE A 396 -3.77 7.42 14.85
N PHE A 397 -3.78 6.14 14.48
CA PHE A 397 -4.26 5.06 15.33
C PHE A 397 -3.28 3.89 15.38
N ARG A 398 -3.35 3.08 16.43
CA ARG A 398 -2.75 1.74 16.49
C ARG A 398 -3.81 0.66 16.70
N VAL A 399 -3.54 -0.51 16.16
CA VAL A 399 -4.30 -1.73 16.41
C VAL A 399 -3.55 -2.61 17.42
N GLU A 400 -4.19 -2.86 18.56
CA GLU A 400 -3.65 -3.69 19.64
C GLU A 400 -3.39 -5.13 19.17
N LYS A 401 -2.24 -5.69 19.56
CA LYS A 401 -1.80 -7.05 19.16
C LYS A 401 -1.74 -7.29 17.64
N ALA A 402 -1.69 -6.24 16.83
CA ALA A 402 -1.48 -6.38 15.40
C ALA A 402 0.00 -6.55 15.07
N ALA A 403 0.28 -7.43 14.11
CA ALA A 403 1.57 -7.56 13.45
C ALA A 403 1.63 -6.68 12.21
N HIS A 404 2.84 -6.37 11.72
CA HIS A 404 3.01 -5.59 10.50
C HIS A 404 2.33 -6.24 9.29
N LEU A 405 2.52 -7.56 9.14
CA LEU A 405 1.91 -8.34 8.06
C LEU A 405 0.37 -8.44 8.17
N SER A 406 -0.21 -8.09 9.33
CA SER A 406 -1.67 -8.05 9.52
C SER A 406 -2.38 -6.93 8.74
N GLN A 407 -1.62 -5.98 8.20
CA GLN A 407 -2.10 -4.98 7.24
C GLN A 407 -2.35 -5.56 5.83
N SER A 408 -2.05 -6.84 5.61
CA SER A 408 -2.09 -7.51 4.30
C SER A 408 -2.80 -8.85 4.37
N ASP A 409 -3.02 -9.46 3.20
CA ASP A 409 -3.65 -10.78 3.08
C ASP A 409 -2.87 -11.90 3.78
N PHE A 410 -1.58 -11.71 4.05
CA PHE A 410 -0.73 -12.72 4.68
C PHE A 410 -1.25 -13.20 6.02
N ALA A 411 -1.84 -12.31 6.81
CA ALA A 411 -2.33 -12.69 8.12
C ALA A 411 -3.59 -13.56 8.05
N ILE A 412 -4.42 -13.40 7.01
CA ILE A 412 -5.56 -14.31 6.75
C ILE A 412 -5.05 -15.65 6.22
N LEU A 413 -4.08 -15.64 5.31
CA LEU A 413 -3.63 -16.86 4.63
C LEU A 413 -2.70 -17.72 5.47
N PHE A 414 -1.97 -17.11 6.40
CA PHE A 414 -1.01 -17.79 7.26
C PHE A 414 -1.24 -17.44 8.75
N PRO A 415 -2.43 -17.73 9.31
CA PRO A 415 -2.81 -17.30 10.66
C PRO A 415 -1.95 -17.98 11.74
N TRP A 416 -1.54 -19.24 11.52
CA TRP A 416 -0.63 -19.93 12.45
C TRP A 416 0.78 -19.35 12.40
N LEU A 417 1.29 -19.04 11.19
CA LEU A 417 2.61 -18.43 11.05
C LEU A 417 2.62 -17.05 11.70
N THR A 418 1.58 -16.24 11.45
CA THR A 418 1.48 -14.90 12.05
C THR A 418 1.26 -14.94 13.55
N LYS A 419 0.47 -15.88 14.07
CA LYS A 419 0.32 -16.08 15.51
C LYS A 419 1.63 -16.54 16.17
N LYS A 420 2.32 -17.53 15.59
CA LYS A 420 3.54 -18.11 16.17
C LYS A 420 4.74 -17.16 16.05
N ALA A 421 4.90 -16.47 14.92
CA ALA A 421 6.02 -15.57 14.69
C ALA A 421 5.80 -14.19 15.31
N PHE A 422 4.54 -13.71 15.42
CA PHE A 422 4.26 -12.31 15.77
C PHE A 422 3.22 -12.12 16.87
N GLY A 423 2.65 -13.19 17.45
CA GLY A 423 1.69 -13.08 18.56
C GLY A 423 0.32 -12.47 18.18
N SER A 424 0.01 -12.36 16.88
CA SER A 424 -1.26 -11.80 16.39
C SER A 424 -2.40 -12.83 16.54
N ASP A 425 -3.36 -12.55 17.42
CA ASP A 425 -4.44 -13.49 17.76
C ASP A 425 -5.70 -13.36 16.87
N HIS A 426 -5.89 -12.23 16.18
CA HIS A 426 -7.09 -11.94 15.38
C HIS A 426 -6.74 -11.25 14.05
N PRO A 427 -6.23 -11.98 13.05
CA PRO A 427 -5.75 -11.39 11.79
C PRO A 427 -6.83 -10.64 11.00
N GLU A 428 -8.07 -11.12 11.03
CA GLU A 428 -9.21 -10.46 10.36
C GLU A 428 -9.61 -9.13 11.01
N ARG A 429 -9.37 -8.97 12.32
CA ARG A 429 -9.72 -7.76 13.07
C ARG A 429 -9.00 -6.53 12.52
N VAL A 430 -7.71 -6.67 12.23
CA VAL A 430 -6.88 -5.56 11.70
C VAL A 430 -7.46 -5.06 10.38
N LEU A 431 -7.76 -5.99 9.46
CA LEU A 431 -8.31 -5.65 8.15
C LEU A 431 -9.71 -5.04 8.26
N ARG A 432 -10.56 -5.52 9.16
CA ARG A 432 -11.88 -4.97 9.44
C ARG A 432 -11.81 -3.55 10.00
N LEU A 433 -10.97 -3.33 11.03
CA LEU A 433 -10.75 -2.00 11.61
C LEU A 433 -10.18 -1.02 10.59
N ASN A 434 -9.24 -1.45 9.75
CA ASN A 434 -8.74 -0.66 8.62
C ASN A 434 -9.85 -0.29 7.64
N THR A 435 -10.67 -1.26 7.22
CA THR A 435 -11.80 -0.99 6.33
C THR A 435 -12.74 0.05 6.94
N ARG A 436 -13.13 -0.11 8.21
CA ARG A 436 -13.98 0.85 8.92
C ARG A 436 -13.36 2.25 8.97
N ALA A 437 -12.10 2.34 9.37
CA ALA A 437 -11.37 3.60 9.47
C ALA A 437 -11.27 4.30 8.12
N VAL A 438 -10.96 3.56 7.04
CA VAL A 438 -10.92 4.10 5.68
C VAL A 438 -12.30 4.57 5.24
N LEU A 439 -13.36 3.77 5.40
CA LEU A 439 -14.70 4.18 5.00
C LEU A 439 -15.16 5.45 5.73
N GLN A 440 -14.94 5.52 7.04
CA GLN A 440 -15.30 6.72 7.80
C GLN A 440 -14.42 7.92 7.41
N PHE A 441 -13.13 7.70 7.16
CA PHE A 441 -12.20 8.73 6.69
C PHE A 441 -12.64 9.32 5.35
N LEU A 442 -13.09 8.47 4.44
CA LEU A 442 -13.66 8.89 3.16
C LEU A 442 -14.90 9.77 3.38
N ARG A 443 -15.84 9.37 4.24
CA ARG A 443 -17.06 10.14 4.54
C ARG A 443 -16.76 11.53 5.11
N VAL A 444 -15.89 11.63 6.11
CA VAL A 444 -15.51 12.94 6.69
C VAL A 444 -14.72 13.81 5.71
N ASN A 445 -14.18 13.21 4.66
CA ASN A 445 -13.54 13.89 3.53
C ASN A 445 -14.50 14.13 2.35
N GLY A 446 -15.81 13.99 2.54
CA GLY A 446 -16.83 14.28 1.51
C GLY A 446 -16.88 13.25 0.38
N VAL A 447 -16.24 12.10 0.55
CA VAL A 447 -16.31 10.98 -0.40
C VAL A 447 -17.46 10.08 0.00
N ARG A 448 -18.43 9.92 -0.91
CA ARG A 448 -19.62 9.10 -0.65
C ARG A 448 -19.33 7.61 -0.86
N VAL A 449 -19.51 6.82 0.18
CA VAL A 449 -19.35 5.36 0.18
C VAL A 449 -20.53 4.71 0.91
N SER A 450 -20.80 3.44 0.61
CA SER A 450 -21.88 2.69 1.26
C SER A 450 -21.71 2.63 2.78
N ARG A 451 -22.83 2.49 3.51
CA ARG A 451 -22.87 2.36 4.97
C ARG A 451 -22.00 1.21 5.46
N THR A 452 -21.25 1.41 6.54
CA THR A 452 -20.49 0.35 7.23
C THR A 452 -21.44 -0.75 7.71
N SER A 453 -21.14 -2.01 7.37
CA SER A 453 -21.98 -3.16 7.78
C SER A 453 -21.98 -3.33 9.29
N LYS A 454 -23.12 -3.75 9.84
CA LYS A 454 -23.23 -4.15 11.27
C LYS A 454 -22.27 -5.30 11.61
N GLU A 455 -21.99 -6.17 10.65
CA GLU A 455 -21.03 -7.27 10.81
C GLU A 455 -19.59 -6.78 11.00
N ASP A 456 -19.26 -5.57 10.51
CA ASP A 456 -17.95 -4.98 10.72
C ASP A 456 -17.83 -4.27 12.07
N LEU A 457 -18.94 -3.91 12.71
CA LEU A 457 -18.96 -3.20 13.99
C LEU A 457 -18.78 -4.12 15.21
N VAL A 458 -18.33 -5.36 15.02
CA VAL A 458 -18.19 -6.36 16.09
C VAL A 458 -17.19 -5.91 17.16
N GLU A 459 -16.19 -5.11 16.81
CA GLU A 459 -15.26 -4.45 17.73
C GLU A 459 -15.86 -3.20 18.40
N GLY A 460 -17.18 -3.00 18.38
CA GLY A 460 -17.85 -1.82 18.93
C GLY A 460 -17.94 -0.66 17.92
N GLY A 461 -18.50 0.47 18.36
CA GLY A 461 -18.83 1.63 17.54
C GLY A 461 -20.35 1.84 17.38
N SER A 462 -20.74 3.10 17.18
CA SER A 462 -22.13 3.52 16.97
C SER A 462 -22.42 3.77 15.49
N ILE A 463 -23.68 3.60 15.10
CA ILE A 463 -24.16 4.11 13.82
C ILE A 463 -25.00 5.34 14.10
N GLU A 464 -24.47 6.52 13.74
CA GLU A 464 -25.19 7.78 13.80
C GLU A 464 -25.65 8.19 12.38
N GLY A 465 -26.94 8.48 12.23
CA GLY A 465 -27.53 8.72 10.91
C GLY A 465 -27.55 7.47 10.02
N GLU A 466 -27.86 7.66 8.73
CA GLU A 466 -28.10 6.53 7.82
C GLU A 466 -26.80 5.84 7.34
N GLU A 467 -25.62 6.47 7.44
CA GLU A 467 -24.40 6.02 6.74
C GLU A 467 -23.09 5.91 7.57
N ASN A 468 -23.00 6.36 8.84
CA ASN A 468 -21.69 6.63 9.50
C ASN A 468 -21.27 5.65 10.61
N ASP A 469 -19.96 5.62 10.91
CA ASP A 469 -19.30 5.00 12.09
C ASP A 469 -18.38 6.06 12.73
N PRO A 470 -18.91 7.11 13.39
CA PRO A 470 -18.08 8.22 13.88
C PRO A 470 -17.07 7.81 14.96
N ASP A 471 -17.33 6.71 15.67
CA ASP A 471 -16.50 6.26 16.77
C ASP A 471 -15.13 5.71 16.32
N ILE A 472 -15.01 5.16 15.10
CA ILE A 472 -13.73 4.65 14.59
C ILE A 472 -12.70 5.76 14.35
N LEU A 473 -13.14 6.99 14.11
CA LEU A 473 -12.26 8.17 14.04
C LEU A 473 -12.28 9.00 15.32
N GLY A 474 -13.04 8.55 16.32
CA GLY A 474 -13.18 9.20 17.61
C GLY A 474 -11.86 9.20 18.38
N ARG A 475 -11.60 10.30 19.09
CA ARG A 475 -10.52 10.35 20.08
C ARG A 475 -11.01 9.71 21.38
N VAL A 476 -10.09 9.15 22.16
CA VAL A 476 -10.43 8.63 23.50
C VAL A 476 -10.94 9.81 24.34
N PRO A 477 -12.16 9.74 24.89
CA PRO A 477 -12.69 10.81 25.73
C PRO A 477 -11.88 10.93 27.04
N ALA A 478 -12.00 12.08 27.72
CA ALA A 478 -11.25 12.35 28.96
C ALA A 478 -11.53 11.34 30.09
N ASP A 479 -12.65 10.61 30.03
CA ASP A 479 -13.02 9.56 30.98
C ASP A 479 -12.36 8.19 30.69
N GLY A 480 -11.58 8.09 29.60
CA GLY A 480 -10.87 6.87 29.21
C GLY A 480 -11.74 5.76 28.62
N THR A 481 -13.01 6.03 28.33
CA THR A 481 -13.93 5.03 27.76
C THR A 481 -13.50 4.64 26.34
N LYS A 482 -13.34 3.33 26.11
CA LYS A 482 -13.04 2.79 24.77
C LYS A 482 -14.34 2.51 24.04
N LYS A 483 -14.57 3.19 22.91
CA LYS A 483 -15.73 2.96 22.04
C LYS A 483 -15.52 1.85 21.01
N VAL A 484 -14.26 1.62 20.62
CA VAL A 484 -13.86 0.56 19.70
C VAL A 484 -12.76 -0.28 20.35
N GLU A 485 -12.96 -1.60 20.41
CA GLU A 485 -12.03 -2.57 20.98
C GLU A 485 -10.74 -2.64 20.16
N ALA A 486 -9.60 -2.76 20.84
CA ALA A 486 -8.26 -2.90 20.23
C ALA A 486 -7.85 -1.76 19.28
N TRP A 487 -8.58 -0.64 19.25
CA TRP A 487 -8.29 0.53 18.44
C TRP A 487 -7.93 1.72 19.33
N HIS A 488 -6.73 2.26 19.17
CA HIS A 488 -6.20 3.28 20.09
C HIS A 488 -5.67 4.48 19.31
N TRP A 489 -6.10 5.68 19.69
CA TRP A 489 -5.53 6.93 19.18
C TRP A 489 -4.07 7.06 19.59
N ILE A 490 -3.21 7.51 18.67
CA ILE A 490 -1.82 7.89 18.94
C ILE A 490 -1.76 9.42 18.94
N ASP A 491 -1.55 10.01 20.12
CA ASP A 491 -1.28 11.45 20.17
C ASP A 491 0.18 11.73 19.83
N ILE A 492 0.39 12.52 18.78
CA ILE A 492 1.72 12.94 18.34
C ILE A 492 2.21 14.20 19.05
N VAL A 493 1.31 14.93 19.71
CA VAL A 493 1.64 16.18 20.41
C VAL A 493 2.56 15.90 21.59
N GLY A 494 3.69 16.60 21.63
CA GLY A 494 4.63 16.54 22.74
C GLY A 494 5.35 15.20 22.91
N MET A 495 5.37 14.34 21.90
CA MET A 495 6.20 13.12 21.94
C MET A 495 7.66 13.49 22.23
N LYS A 496 8.24 13.00 23.32
CA LYS A 496 9.66 13.27 23.66
C LYS A 496 10.55 12.10 23.28
N GLY A 497 11.83 12.37 23.05
CA GLY A 497 12.90 11.37 22.92
C GLY A 497 13.84 11.61 21.75
N SER A 498 14.74 10.65 21.54
CA SER A 498 15.73 10.65 20.47
C SER A 498 15.08 10.72 19.09
N LYS A 499 15.70 11.49 18.19
CA LYS A 499 15.30 11.55 16.77
C LYS A 499 15.92 10.37 16.05
N TYR A 500 15.14 9.69 15.21
CA TYR A 500 15.69 8.79 14.20
C TYR A 500 16.55 9.63 13.24
N PRO A 501 17.86 9.37 13.13
CA PRO A 501 18.75 10.21 12.34
C PRO A 501 18.56 9.96 10.84
N SER A 502 18.57 11.06 10.08
CA SER A 502 18.64 11.02 8.61
C SER A 502 20.05 10.73 8.11
N GLU A 503 20.16 10.30 6.86
CA GLU A 503 21.46 10.07 6.19
C GLU A 503 22.36 11.31 6.27
N LEU A 504 21.81 12.53 6.05
CA LEU A 504 22.60 13.76 6.12
C LEU A 504 23.07 14.09 7.54
N GLU A 505 22.23 13.92 8.55
CA GLU A 505 22.61 14.14 9.95
C GLU A 505 23.75 13.19 10.36
N ILE A 506 23.71 11.94 9.90
CA ILE A 506 24.79 10.95 10.11
C ILE A 506 26.07 11.39 9.39
N LEU A 507 25.99 11.73 8.10
CA LEU A 507 27.15 12.14 7.30
C LEU A 507 27.83 13.40 7.84
N LYS A 508 27.04 14.36 8.34
CA LYS A 508 27.54 15.61 8.93
C LYS A 508 27.95 15.48 10.39
N LYS A 509 27.74 14.32 11.02
CA LYS A 509 27.99 14.08 12.46
C LYS A 509 27.18 15.04 13.35
N GLU A 510 25.96 15.37 12.93
CA GLU A 510 25.01 16.21 13.67
C GLU A 510 24.23 15.40 14.73
N THR A 511 24.39 14.08 14.73
CA THR A 511 23.83 13.15 15.72
C THR A 511 24.96 12.43 16.46
N ASP A 512 24.78 12.20 17.77
CA ASP A 512 25.74 11.45 18.57
C ASP A 512 25.81 9.97 18.16
N LYS A 513 26.97 9.34 18.40
CA LYS A 513 27.24 7.96 17.96
C LYS A 513 26.34 6.92 18.63
N GLU A 514 25.88 7.18 19.85
CA GLU A 514 25.03 6.26 20.59
C GLU A 514 23.63 6.20 19.97
N ASN A 515 23.07 7.37 19.63
CA ASN A 515 21.79 7.46 18.95
C ASN A 515 21.84 6.84 17.54
N VAL A 516 22.93 7.03 16.78
CA VAL A 516 23.10 6.37 15.47
C VAL A 516 23.10 4.85 15.63
N LYS A 517 23.87 4.31 16.59
CA LYS A 517 23.93 2.86 16.83
C LYS A 517 22.57 2.30 17.26
N LYS A 518 21.86 3.00 18.14
CA LYS A 518 20.51 2.61 18.58
C LYS A 518 19.54 2.56 17.41
N ALA A 519 19.58 3.56 16.53
CA ALA A 519 18.69 3.62 15.38
C ALA A 519 19.06 2.55 14.31
N GLU A 520 20.35 2.22 14.16
CA GLU A 520 20.81 1.09 13.35
C GLU A 520 20.27 -0.26 13.85
N GLU A 521 20.33 -0.49 15.17
CA GLU A 521 19.78 -1.69 15.80
C GLU A 521 18.26 -1.75 15.68
N GLU A 522 17.57 -0.61 15.84
CA GLU A 522 16.12 -0.49 15.65
C GLU A 522 15.70 -0.83 14.21
N GLU A 523 16.36 -0.24 13.20
CA GLU A 523 16.07 -0.52 11.77
C GLU A 523 16.32 -1.98 11.42
N LYS A 524 17.42 -2.56 11.92
CA LYS A 524 17.73 -3.97 11.67
C LYS A 524 16.61 -4.86 12.21
N ARG A 525 16.23 -4.68 13.48
CA ARG A 525 15.19 -5.50 14.11
C ARG A 525 13.80 -5.28 13.50
N MET A 526 13.47 -4.04 13.12
CA MET A 526 12.25 -3.76 12.37
C MET A 526 12.26 -4.43 11.00
N GLY A 527 13.43 -4.46 10.35
CA GLY A 527 13.68 -5.18 9.10
C GLY A 527 13.28 -6.64 9.16
N GLU A 528 13.59 -7.34 10.25
CA GLU A 528 13.23 -8.75 10.47
C GLU A 528 11.71 -8.96 10.54
N GLU A 529 10.94 -7.93 10.90
CA GLU A 529 9.48 -7.95 10.98
C GLU A 529 8.80 -7.60 9.64
N MET A 530 9.48 -6.82 8.79
CA MET A 530 9.02 -6.42 7.46
C MET A 530 9.39 -7.41 6.37
N ASP A 531 10.63 -7.88 6.43
CA ASP A 531 11.26 -8.77 5.47
C ASP A 531 11.73 -10.02 6.22
N PRO A 532 10.94 -11.11 6.20
CA PRO A 532 11.30 -12.34 6.90
C PRO A 532 12.65 -12.94 6.43
N SER A 533 13.15 -12.59 5.23
CA SER A 533 14.50 -13.00 4.82
C SER A 533 15.63 -12.28 5.54
N ALA A 534 15.36 -11.15 6.22
CA ALA A 534 16.35 -10.43 7.02
C ALA A 534 16.61 -11.08 8.39
N GLY A 535 15.66 -11.86 8.92
CA GLY A 535 15.70 -12.46 10.27
C GLY A 535 16.51 -13.74 10.42
N GLY A 536 17.21 -14.21 9.36
CA GLY A 536 18.19 -15.29 9.49
C GLY A 536 17.69 -16.59 10.14
N LEU A 537 16.42 -16.97 9.96
CA LEU A 537 15.78 -18.14 10.58
C LEU A 537 16.38 -19.53 10.23
N VAL A 538 17.60 -19.61 9.67
CA VAL A 538 18.23 -20.89 9.31
C VAL A 538 19.74 -21.00 9.65
N GLU A 539 20.43 -19.95 10.11
CA GLU A 539 21.88 -20.10 10.39
C GLU A 539 22.21 -20.74 11.77
N GLU A 540 21.31 -20.72 12.76
CA GLU A 540 21.64 -21.20 14.11
C GLU A 540 21.45 -22.72 14.35
N ALA A 541 20.97 -23.50 13.38
CA ALA A 541 20.68 -24.92 13.59
C ALA A 541 21.73 -25.91 13.03
N VAL A 542 22.84 -25.44 12.45
CA VAL A 542 23.83 -26.32 11.76
C VAL A 542 25.20 -26.40 12.44
N VAL A 543 25.42 -25.68 13.55
CA VAL A 543 26.69 -25.75 14.30
C VAL A 543 26.47 -26.39 15.67
N ASN A 544 26.04 -27.67 15.72
CA ASN A 544 26.21 -28.51 16.92
C ASN A 544 25.98 -30.02 16.74
N GLU A 545 26.18 -30.58 15.53
CA GLU A 545 26.35 -32.03 15.37
C GLU A 545 27.66 -32.30 14.63
N GLY A 546 28.75 -32.26 15.39
CA GLY A 546 30.10 -32.47 14.86
C GLY A 546 31.14 -32.58 15.97
N THR A 547 30.87 -33.36 17.01
CA THR A 547 31.91 -33.94 17.89
C THR A 547 31.31 -35.00 18.81
N LYS A 548 31.20 -36.23 18.30
CA LYS A 548 31.78 -37.45 18.89
C LYS A 548 31.48 -38.67 18.04
#